data_AF-G7WJC7-F1
#
_entry.id   AF-G7WJC7-F1
#
_cell.length_a   1.000
_cell.length_b   1.000
_cell.length_c   1.000
_cell.angle_alpha   90.00
_cell.angle_beta   90.00
_cell.angle_gamma   90.00
#
_symmetry.space_group_name_H-M   'P 1'
#
loop_
_entity.id
_entity.type
_entity.pdbx_description
1 polymer ?
#
loop_
_entity_poly.entity_id
_entity_poly.type
_entity_poly.pdbx_seq_one_letter_code
_entity_poly.pdbx_strand_id
1 'polypeptide(L)'
;MMKFISDIKQELADQLKTVKYSLIIITGFVTVEGFKFVEEQVSIKRLKKKILFKLELADFQLGASSFPFKYAFDRGWDIYYDNTIHAKNYIFDDHLAIQGSSNLTANGLGLHHERSDDNNVLWQLNTEFREWVDQKFKLAIKFDPANAESIQDYLMRLADDGQEELQKKQEQIDRRIAEHRLFNSSDILKIKYHFIGNNQLQNTFIKLLRDNLDQLTEEISPTDLNSVYKYEDNQNWYKKYYIISLDLEVKEQVFQYKNPYYLYTPRIYQYRGRFYREKLYGNYSLVDSATLLTKMIKTLQHLFVLGLEADVASAKLIKEGRDLKLRYQRFWPLTNPNINEIYQRELAKLFLKQELTLDNLRMEGVHE
;
A
#
# COMPACT_ATOMS: atom_id res chain seq x y z
N MET A 1 -18.30 24.74 12.96
CA MET A 1 -17.78 25.69 13.99
C MET A 1 -16.29 25.42 14.15
N MET A 2 -15.46 26.46 14.26
CA MET A 2 -14.01 26.36 14.50
C MET A 2 -13.64 27.26 15.69
N LYS A 3 -12.85 26.75 16.63
CA LYS A 3 -12.44 27.43 17.86
C LYS A 3 -10.94 27.29 18.02
N PHE A 4 -10.24 28.42 18.20
CA PHE A 4 -8.83 28.41 18.59
C PHE A 4 -8.68 27.93 20.04
N ILE A 5 -7.67 27.10 20.30
CA ILE A 5 -7.41 26.52 21.62
C ILE A 5 -6.13 27.16 22.18
N SER A 6 -6.29 27.91 23.28
CA SER A 6 -5.18 28.50 24.02
C SER A 6 -4.61 27.59 25.12
N ASP A 7 -5.34 26.53 25.47
CA ASP A 7 -4.95 25.55 26.48
C ASP A 7 -5.41 24.17 26.02
N ILE A 8 -4.50 23.46 25.35
CA ILE A 8 -4.77 22.12 24.80
C ILE A 8 -5.07 21.10 25.89
N LYS A 9 -4.47 21.23 27.07
CA LYS A 9 -4.67 20.30 28.19
C LYS A 9 -6.13 20.33 28.64
N GLN A 10 -6.63 21.54 28.90
CA GLN A 10 -7.99 21.73 29.39
C GLN A 10 -9.01 21.34 28.31
N GLU A 11 -8.81 21.79 27.06
CA GLU A 11 -9.73 21.45 25.98
C GLU A 11 -9.78 19.95 25.71
N LEU A 12 -8.62 19.28 25.64
CA LEU A 12 -8.55 17.83 25.44
C LEU A 12 -9.25 17.08 26.59
N ALA A 13 -9.05 17.49 27.84
CA ALA A 13 -9.74 16.89 28.98
C ALA A 13 -11.27 17.04 28.89
N ASP A 14 -11.76 18.20 28.48
CA ASP A 14 -13.20 18.47 28.34
C ASP A 14 -13.83 17.62 27.22
N GLN A 15 -13.15 17.49 26.08
CA GLN A 15 -13.60 16.62 24.99
C GLN A 15 -13.56 15.13 25.38
N LEU A 16 -12.51 14.69 26.10
CA LEU A 16 -12.39 13.30 26.56
C LEU A 16 -13.45 12.89 27.59
N LYS A 17 -13.96 13.83 28.40
CA LYS A 17 -15.05 13.57 29.34
C LYS A 17 -16.41 13.43 28.66
N THR A 18 -16.57 14.05 27.50
CA THR A 18 -17.85 14.14 26.78
C THR A 18 -17.99 13.14 25.63
N VAL A 19 -16.87 12.55 25.16
CA VAL A 19 -16.83 11.51 24.13
C VAL A 19 -17.69 10.29 24.51
N LYS A 20 -18.42 9.72 23.54
CA LYS A 20 -19.42 8.67 23.79
C LYS A 20 -19.15 7.34 23.10
N TYR A 21 -18.53 7.36 21.93
CA TYR A 21 -18.48 6.25 20.98
C TYR A 21 -17.05 5.92 20.54
N SER A 22 -16.27 6.91 20.13
CA SER A 22 -14.93 6.69 19.58
C SER A 22 -13.94 7.80 19.94
N LEU A 23 -12.70 7.39 20.15
CA LEU A 23 -11.54 8.26 20.25
C LEU A 23 -10.47 7.76 19.28
N ILE A 24 -10.02 8.64 18.40
CA ILE A 24 -8.92 8.37 17.48
C ILE A 24 -7.83 9.40 17.72
N ILE A 25 -6.62 8.93 17.99
CA ILE A 25 -5.45 9.79 18.14
C ILE A 25 -4.47 9.49 17.01
N ILE A 26 -4.04 10.53 16.31
CA ILE A 26 -2.95 10.48 15.33
C ILE A 26 -1.89 11.45 15.84
N THR A 27 -0.68 11.00 16.10
CA THR A 27 0.39 11.86 16.64
C THR A 27 1.74 11.49 16.04
N GLY A 28 2.68 12.44 15.97
CA GLY A 28 4.04 12.14 15.55
C GLY A 28 4.81 11.43 16.68
N PHE A 29 4.78 12.05 17.86
CA PHE A 29 5.44 11.57 19.07
C PHE A 29 4.41 11.22 20.14
N VAL A 30 4.76 10.31 21.04
CA VAL A 30 3.90 9.94 22.16
C VAL A 30 4.75 9.66 23.40
N THR A 31 4.35 10.11 24.58
CA THR A 31 4.97 9.68 25.86
C THR A 31 4.00 8.94 26.75
N VAL A 32 4.53 8.13 27.68
CA VAL A 32 3.72 7.39 28.67
C VAL A 32 2.83 8.33 29.47
N GLU A 33 3.33 9.49 29.89
CA GLU A 33 2.57 10.51 30.63
C GLU A 33 1.44 11.10 29.79
N GLY A 34 1.72 11.47 28.53
CA GLY A 34 0.71 11.99 27.61
C GLY A 34 -0.40 10.97 27.37
N PHE A 35 -0.04 9.71 27.17
CA PHE A 35 -1.01 8.62 27.00
C PHE A 35 -1.83 8.36 28.27
N LYS A 36 -1.19 8.30 29.44
CA LYS A 36 -1.88 8.09 30.72
C LYS A 36 -2.84 9.24 31.04
N PHE A 37 -2.44 10.48 30.77
CA PHE A 37 -3.34 11.64 30.92
C PHE A 37 -4.63 11.42 30.14
N VAL A 38 -4.55 11.02 28.87
CA VAL A 38 -5.75 10.75 28.05
C VAL A 38 -6.61 9.66 28.69
N GLU A 39 -6.01 8.53 29.04
CA GLU A 39 -6.74 7.40 29.61
C GLU A 39 -7.43 7.75 30.94
N GLU A 40 -6.80 8.58 31.77
CA GLU A 40 -7.36 9.06 33.03
C GLU A 40 -8.55 10.01 32.85
N GLN A 41 -8.64 10.72 31.71
CA GLN A 41 -9.78 11.59 31.42
C GLN A 41 -10.97 10.86 30.77
N VAL A 42 -10.75 9.67 30.18
CA VAL A 42 -11.82 8.90 29.53
C VAL A 42 -12.76 8.33 30.58
N SER A 43 -14.01 8.80 30.58
CA SER A 43 -15.04 8.43 31.57
C SER A 43 -15.75 7.11 31.25
N ILE A 44 -15.72 6.66 29.99
CA ILE A 44 -16.50 5.52 29.50
C ILE A 44 -15.63 4.27 29.35
N LYS A 45 -16.02 3.19 30.05
CA LYS A 45 -15.28 1.91 30.04
C LYS A 45 -15.24 1.19 28.68
N ARG A 46 -16.21 1.42 27.78
CA ARG A 46 -16.35 0.73 26.49
C ARG A 46 -16.23 1.68 25.29
N LEU A 47 -15.29 2.62 25.36
CA LEU A 47 -14.97 3.52 24.25
C LEU A 47 -14.15 2.78 23.18
N LYS A 48 -14.47 2.96 21.89
CA LYS A 48 -13.61 2.46 20.80
C LYS A 48 -12.39 3.38 20.68
N LYS A 49 -11.20 2.87 20.97
CA LYS A 49 -9.98 3.69 21.05
C LYS A 49 -8.96 3.23 20.01
N LYS A 50 -8.47 4.15 19.18
CA LYS A 50 -7.41 3.90 18.21
C LYS A 50 -6.30 4.92 18.36
N ILE A 51 -5.06 4.48 18.26
CA ILE A 51 -3.91 5.38 18.18
C ILE A 51 -3.01 5.02 17.01
N LEU A 52 -2.54 6.03 16.28
CA LEU A 52 -1.55 5.95 15.22
C LEU A 52 -0.39 6.89 15.53
N PHE A 53 0.84 6.36 15.56
CA PHE A 53 2.04 7.18 15.77
C PHE A 53 3.24 6.72 14.92
N LYS A 54 4.33 7.50 14.93
CA LYS A 54 5.58 7.11 14.28
C LYS A 54 6.35 6.12 15.17
N LEU A 55 6.80 5.02 14.60
CA LEU A 55 7.71 4.08 15.23
C LEU A 55 9.13 4.32 14.71
N GLU A 56 9.69 5.48 15.06
CA GLU A 56 11.09 5.82 14.79
C GLU A 56 11.94 5.40 15.98
N LEU A 57 12.81 4.41 15.81
CA LEU A 57 13.52 3.80 16.93
C LEU A 57 14.45 4.80 17.65
N ALA A 58 15.02 5.77 16.92
CA ALA A 58 15.80 6.86 17.51
C ALA A 58 14.99 7.72 18.48
N ASP A 59 13.72 7.99 18.18
CA ASP A 59 12.84 8.76 19.07
C ASP A 59 12.57 8.00 20.36
N PHE A 60 12.44 6.67 20.30
CA PHE A 60 12.29 5.81 21.47
C PHE A 60 13.59 5.69 22.27
N GLN A 61 14.74 5.58 21.60
CA GLN A 61 16.06 5.53 22.25
C GLN A 61 16.37 6.83 22.99
N LEU A 62 16.05 7.99 22.40
CA LEU A 62 16.28 9.32 22.99
C LEU A 62 15.20 9.76 23.99
N GLY A 63 14.13 8.97 24.14
CA GLY A 63 13.02 9.29 25.03
C GLY A 63 12.06 10.39 24.53
N ALA A 64 12.22 10.83 23.28
CA ALA A 64 11.25 11.71 22.61
C ALA A 64 9.88 11.02 22.43
N SER A 65 9.91 9.68 22.27
CA SER A 65 8.73 8.83 22.37
C SER A 65 8.89 7.73 23.41
N SER A 66 7.80 7.40 24.09
CA SER A 66 7.64 6.26 24.99
C SER A 66 6.18 5.84 25.00
N PHE A 67 5.89 4.55 24.91
CA PHE A 67 4.51 4.07 24.81
C PHE A 67 4.29 2.79 25.63
N PRO A 68 3.27 2.73 26.50
CA PRO A 68 3.07 1.59 27.39
C PRO A 68 2.17 0.53 26.74
N PHE A 69 2.71 -0.25 25.79
CA PHE A 69 1.95 -1.16 24.92
C PHE A 69 1.00 -2.09 25.67
N LYS A 70 1.51 -2.83 26.67
CA LYS A 70 0.69 -3.76 27.48
C LYS A 70 -0.48 -3.04 28.16
N TYR A 71 -0.19 -1.94 28.85
CA TYR A 71 -1.20 -1.13 29.54
C TYR A 71 -2.27 -0.60 28.59
N ALA A 72 -1.89 -0.21 27.38
CA ALA A 72 -2.80 0.27 26.34
C ALA A 72 -3.69 -0.85 25.77
N PHE A 73 -3.10 -2.01 25.43
CA PHE A 73 -3.87 -3.18 24.96
C PHE A 73 -4.85 -3.69 26.02
N ASP A 74 -4.45 -3.77 27.29
CA ASP A 74 -5.32 -4.17 28.42
C ASP A 74 -6.54 -3.25 28.58
N ARG A 75 -6.47 -2.04 28.01
CA ARG A 75 -7.54 -1.03 28.00
C ARG A 75 -8.29 -0.94 26.68
N GLY A 76 -8.07 -1.89 25.78
CA GLY A 76 -8.82 -2.01 24.53
C GLY A 76 -8.42 -0.99 23.46
N TRP A 77 -7.18 -0.51 23.48
CA TRP A 77 -6.65 0.32 22.39
C TRP A 77 -6.25 -0.54 21.19
N ASP A 78 -6.72 -0.15 20.00
CA ASP A 78 -6.09 -0.58 18.75
C ASP A 78 -4.90 0.34 18.44
N ILE A 79 -3.71 -0.25 18.29
CA ILE A 79 -2.45 0.50 18.18
C ILE A 79 -1.88 0.29 16.78
N TYR A 80 -1.50 1.39 16.12
CA TYR A 80 -1.00 1.42 14.75
C TYR A 80 0.27 2.25 14.65
N TYR A 81 1.11 1.94 13.66
CA TYR A 81 2.28 2.74 13.33
C TYR A 81 2.43 3.02 11.84
N ASP A 82 2.97 4.22 11.53
CA ASP A 82 3.33 4.67 10.18
C ASP A 82 4.36 5.81 10.29
N ASN A 83 5.60 5.58 9.85
CA ASN A 83 6.70 6.53 10.02
C ASN A 83 6.57 7.81 9.15
N THR A 84 5.61 7.84 8.23
CA THR A 84 5.32 9.03 7.43
C THR A 84 4.28 9.96 8.06
N ILE A 85 3.69 9.59 9.20
CA ILE A 85 2.64 10.38 9.84
C ILE A 85 3.25 11.60 10.56
N HIS A 86 3.00 12.81 10.09
CA HIS A 86 3.42 14.04 10.78
C HIS A 86 2.27 14.76 11.48
N ALA A 87 1.04 14.29 11.30
CA ALA A 87 -0.14 14.97 11.80
C ALA A 87 -0.31 14.80 13.32
N LYS A 88 -1.00 15.76 13.93
CA LYS A 88 -1.44 15.71 15.32
C LYS A 88 -2.93 15.99 15.37
N ASN A 89 -3.71 14.94 15.57
CA ASN A 89 -5.17 15.01 15.59
C ASN A 89 -5.72 14.19 16.74
N TYR A 90 -6.69 14.76 17.45
CA TYR A 90 -7.49 14.09 18.46
C TYR A 90 -8.94 14.17 17.99
N ILE A 91 -9.54 13.03 17.68
CA ILE A 91 -10.85 12.95 17.03
C ILE A 91 -11.82 12.25 17.97
N PHE A 92 -12.97 12.87 18.18
CA PHE A 92 -14.00 12.44 19.11
C PHE A 92 -15.27 12.11 18.32
N ASP A 93 -15.79 10.91 18.53
CA ASP A 93 -17.09 10.44 18.03
C ASP A 93 -17.30 10.67 16.53
N ASP A 94 -16.20 10.63 15.76
CA ASP A 94 -16.17 10.78 14.31
C ASP A 94 -16.75 12.10 13.76
N HIS A 95 -16.95 13.12 14.60
CA HIS A 95 -17.56 14.40 14.18
C HIS A 95 -16.84 15.65 14.69
N LEU A 96 -15.97 15.53 15.69
CA LEU A 96 -15.23 16.66 16.25
C LEU A 96 -13.74 16.32 16.30
N ALA A 97 -12.88 17.29 15.98
CA ALA A 97 -11.44 17.11 16.03
C ALA A 97 -10.72 18.31 16.61
N ILE A 98 -9.69 18.02 17.40
CA ILE A 98 -8.62 18.95 17.71
C ILE A 98 -7.47 18.66 16.74
N GLN A 99 -7.04 19.67 15.99
CA GLN A 99 -5.92 19.58 15.06
C GLN A 99 -4.93 20.72 15.34
N GLY A 100 -3.64 20.43 15.32
CA GLY A 100 -2.63 21.44 15.56
C GLY A 100 -1.21 20.90 15.62
N SER A 101 -0.35 21.55 16.41
CA SER A 101 1.05 21.17 16.58
C SER A 101 1.30 20.23 17.77
N SER A 102 0.35 20.12 18.72
CA SER A 102 0.50 19.33 19.95
C SER A 102 0.54 17.82 19.73
N ASN A 103 1.71 17.23 19.91
CA ASN A 103 1.85 15.77 20.01
C ASN A 103 1.31 15.25 21.35
N LEU A 104 1.04 13.94 21.43
CA LEU A 104 0.62 13.26 22.66
C LEU A 104 1.80 13.04 23.62
N THR A 105 2.49 14.10 24.00
CA THR A 105 3.62 14.08 24.93
C THR A 105 3.33 14.97 26.13
N ALA A 106 4.04 14.76 27.23
CA ALA A 106 3.90 15.63 28.40
C ALA A 106 4.11 17.11 28.06
N ASN A 107 5.12 17.41 27.22
CA ASN A 107 5.41 18.77 26.79
C ASN A 107 4.37 19.30 25.79
N GLY A 108 3.99 18.50 24.77
CA GLY A 108 3.02 18.92 23.75
C GLY A 108 1.65 19.24 24.34
N LEU A 109 1.27 18.54 25.41
CA LEU A 109 0.05 18.78 26.17
C LEU A 109 0.22 19.77 27.33
N GLY A 110 1.43 20.28 27.62
CA GLY A 110 1.66 21.18 28.76
C GLY A 110 1.35 20.55 30.12
N LEU A 111 1.68 19.27 30.34
CA LEU A 111 1.40 18.58 31.61
C LEU A 111 2.28 19.08 32.77
N HIS A 112 3.49 19.56 32.48
CA HIS A 112 4.45 20.07 33.45
C HIS A 112 4.58 21.60 33.46
N HIS A 113 3.82 22.28 32.61
CA HIS A 113 3.82 23.74 32.49
C HIS A 113 2.40 24.26 32.69
N GLU A 114 2.24 25.56 32.91
CA GLU A 114 0.90 26.15 32.97
C GLU A 114 0.17 26.03 31.62
N ARG A 115 0.91 26.13 30.50
CA ARG A 115 0.40 26.00 29.13
C ARG A 115 1.44 25.38 28.20
N SER A 116 0.97 24.81 27.09
CA SER A 116 1.81 24.44 25.95
C SER A 116 1.96 25.65 25.00
N ASP A 117 3.12 25.78 24.36
CA ASP A 117 3.36 26.79 23.31
C ASP A 117 2.76 26.38 21.95
N ASP A 118 2.13 25.20 21.88
CA ASP A 118 1.52 24.67 20.68
C ASP A 118 0.17 25.32 20.36
N ASN A 119 -0.06 25.51 19.05
CA ASN A 119 -1.31 26.06 18.54
C ASN A 119 -2.23 24.95 18.04
N ASN A 120 -3.48 24.97 18.48
CA ASN A 120 -4.47 23.98 18.09
C ASN A 120 -5.82 24.64 17.77
N VAL A 121 -6.61 23.95 16.95
CA VAL A 121 -8.00 24.34 16.63
C VAL A 121 -8.93 23.16 16.88
N LEU A 122 -10.06 23.44 17.53
CA LEU A 122 -11.19 22.53 17.63
C LEU A 122 -12.13 22.83 16.47
N TRP A 123 -12.53 21.82 15.71
CA TRP A 123 -13.42 21.99 14.57
C TRP A 123 -14.26 20.75 14.29
N GLN A 124 -15.41 20.97 13.63
CA GLN A 124 -16.28 19.88 13.20
C GLN A 124 -15.73 19.21 11.94
N LEU A 125 -15.60 17.89 12.00
CA LEU A 125 -15.11 17.08 10.90
C LEU A 125 -16.00 17.19 9.66
N ASN A 126 -15.35 17.21 8.49
CA ASN A 126 -16.00 17.04 7.20
C ASN A 126 -15.68 15.65 6.62
N THR A 127 -16.39 15.28 5.55
CA THR A 127 -16.22 13.98 4.89
C THR A 127 -14.79 13.78 4.36
N GLU A 128 -14.18 14.81 3.77
CA GLU A 128 -12.82 14.73 3.21
C GLU A 128 -11.77 14.38 4.27
N PHE A 129 -11.83 15.02 5.44
CA PHE A 129 -10.92 14.71 6.53
C PHE A 129 -11.20 13.34 7.12
N ARG A 130 -12.47 12.92 7.21
CA ARG A 130 -12.79 11.56 7.61
C ARG A 130 -12.18 10.53 6.66
N GLU A 131 -12.33 10.72 5.36
CA GLU A 131 -11.71 9.85 4.35
C GLU A 131 -10.18 9.84 4.47
N TRP A 132 -9.57 10.99 4.76
CA TRP A 132 -8.14 11.08 5.03
C TRP A 132 -7.73 10.25 6.26
N VAL A 133 -8.46 10.34 7.37
CA VAL A 133 -8.22 9.54 8.58
C VAL A 133 -8.32 8.04 8.27
N ASP A 134 -9.39 7.63 7.59
CA ASP A 134 -9.62 6.24 7.22
C ASP A 134 -8.50 5.71 6.30
N GLN A 135 -8.02 6.54 5.36
CA GLN A 135 -6.85 6.22 4.53
C GLN A 135 -5.58 6.05 5.36
N LYS A 136 -5.33 6.89 6.38
CA LYS A 136 -4.15 6.74 7.24
C LYS A 136 -4.16 5.42 8.00
N PHE A 137 -5.27 5.03 8.59
CA PHE A 137 -5.37 3.73 9.27
C PHE A 137 -5.33 2.54 8.31
N LYS A 138 -5.81 2.69 7.07
CA LYS A 138 -5.69 1.65 6.05
C LYS A 138 -4.23 1.41 5.61
N LEU A 139 -3.41 2.45 5.62
CA LEU A 139 -2.00 2.37 5.20
C LEU A 139 -1.05 2.07 6.35
N ALA A 140 -1.48 2.28 7.59
CA ALA A 140 -0.71 1.99 8.80
C ALA A 140 -0.71 0.50 9.14
N ILE A 141 0.36 0.04 9.79
CA ILE A 141 0.45 -1.33 10.30
C ILE A 141 -0.17 -1.38 11.69
N LYS A 142 -1.09 -2.32 11.90
CA LYS A 142 -1.66 -2.62 13.23
C LYS A 142 -0.70 -3.51 14.02
N PHE A 143 -0.43 -3.16 15.27
CA PHE A 143 0.26 -4.06 16.19
C PHE A 143 -0.64 -5.22 16.62
N ASP A 144 -0.04 -6.39 16.80
CA ASP A 144 -0.71 -7.55 17.37
C ASP A 144 -0.63 -7.50 18.91
N PRO A 145 -1.76 -7.49 19.64
CA PRO A 145 -1.77 -7.53 21.10
C PRO A 145 -1.00 -8.72 21.68
N ALA A 146 -0.92 -9.85 20.97
CA ALA A 146 -0.16 -11.02 21.42
C ALA A 146 1.35 -10.74 21.59
N ASN A 147 1.86 -9.69 20.92
CA ASN A 147 3.27 -9.32 20.93
C ASN A 147 3.59 -8.18 21.90
N ALA A 148 2.64 -7.72 22.72
CA ALA A 148 2.79 -6.52 23.57
C ALA A 148 4.07 -6.54 24.43
N GLU A 149 4.36 -7.66 25.08
CA GLU A 149 5.56 -7.80 25.93
C GLU A 149 6.83 -7.82 25.09
N SER A 150 6.84 -8.56 23.98
CA SER A 150 7.99 -8.61 23.07
C SER A 150 8.33 -7.25 22.46
N ILE A 151 7.33 -6.41 22.19
CA ILE A 151 7.53 -5.04 21.67
C ILE A 151 8.16 -4.17 22.76
N GLN A 152 7.63 -4.25 23.99
CA GLN A 152 8.16 -3.48 25.11
C GLN A 152 9.62 -3.86 25.40
N ASP A 153 9.92 -5.15 25.46
CA ASP A 153 11.27 -5.68 25.67
C ASP A 153 12.22 -5.27 24.54
N TYR A 154 11.73 -5.33 23.29
CA TYR A 154 12.49 -4.90 22.12
C TYR A 154 12.89 -3.43 22.23
N LEU A 155 11.96 -2.55 22.59
CA LEU A 155 12.22 -1.12 22.74
C LEU A 155 13.15 -0.82 23.93
N MET A 156 13.05 -1.56 25.02
CA MET A 156 13.95 -1.39 26.18
C MET A 156 15.41 -1.74 25.86
N ARG A 157 15.64 -2.70 24.96
CA ARG A 157 17.00 -3.09 24.54
C ARG A 157 17.65 -2.12 23.56
N LEU A 158 16.89 -1.16 23.01
CA LEU A 158 17.46 -0.13 22.12
C LEU A 158 18.48 0.75 22.84
N ALA A 159 18.40 0.88 24.16
CA ALA A 159 19.37 1.64 24.95
C ALA A 159 20.80 1.10 24.80
N ASP A 160 20.94 -0.20 24.54
CA ASP A 160 22.24 -0.87 24.37
C ASP A 160 22.72 -0.88 22.91
N ASP A 161 21.85 -0.51 21.96
CA ASP A 161 22.19 -0.54 20.54
C ASP A 161 23.04 0.67 20.13
N GLY A 162 24.12 0.41 19.40
CA GLY A 162 24.84 1.45 18.67
C GLY A 162 24.02 2.02 17.51
N GLN A 163 24.41 3.21 17.03
CA GLN A 163 23.71 3.92 15.94
C GLN A 163 23.56 3.09 14.65
N GLU A 164 24.58 2.31 14.29
CA GLU A 164 24.54 1.47 13.08
C GLU A 164 23.48 0.36 13.19
N GLU A 165 23.39 -0.30 14.33
CA GLU A 165 22.39 -1.36 14.57
C GLU A 165 20.97 -0.77 14.64
N LEU A 166 20.82 0.39 15.25
CA LEU A 166 19.55 1.13 15.27
C LEU A 166 19.07 1.46 13.85
N GLN A 167 19.97 1.92 12.98
CA GLN A 167 19.66 2.22 11.59
C GLN A 167 19.23 0.97 10.82
N LYS A 168 19.95 -0.15 10.95
CA LYS A 168 19.57 -1.42 10.30
C LYS A 168 18.18 -1.89 10.74
N LYS A 169 17.88 -1.78 12.04
CA LYS A 169 16.57 -2.12 12.61
C LYS A 169 15.47 -1.18 12.08
N GLN A 170 15.76 0.11 11.97
CA GLN A 170 14.85 1.11 11.42
C GLN A 170 14.54 0.83 9.94
N GLU A 171 15.55 0.53 9.12
CA GLU A 171 15.38 0.16 7.70
C GLU A 171 14.46 -1.05 7.50
N GLN A 172 14.50 -2.04 8.42
CA GLN A 172 13.59 -3.19 8.39
C GLN A 172 12.14 -2.80 8.67
N ILE A 173 11.92 -1.89 9.63
CA ILE A 173 10.59 -1.35 9.94
C ILE A 173 10.03 -0.59 8.73
N ASP A 174 10.85 0.28 8.13
CA ASP A 174 10.44 1.10 6.99
C ASP A 174 10.15 0.24 5.75
N ARG A 175 10.95 -0.80 5.50
CA ARG A 175 10.68 -1.79 4.45
C ARG A 175 9.33 -2.46 4.66
N ARG A 176 9.04 -2.92 5.87
CA ARG A 176 7.76 -3.55 6.21
C ARG A 176 6.57 -2.60 6.02
N ILE A 177 6.73 -1.32 6.36
CA ILE A 177 5.73 -0.27 6.10
C ILE A 177 5.50 -0.11 4.60
N ALA A 178 6.58 -0.03 3.80
CA ALA A 178 6.49 0.11 2.35
C ALA A 178 5.77 -1.09 1.71
N GLU A 179 6.13 -2.32 2.09
CA GLU A 179 5.48 -3.54 1.63
C GLU A 179 3.99 -3.57 1.98
N HIS A 180 3.64 -3.24 3.23
CA HIS A 180 2.25 -3.18 3.69
C HIS A 180 1.42 -2.16 2.89
N ARG A 181 2.01 -0.99 2.61
CA ARG A 181 1.37 0.04 1.79
C ARG A 181 1.19 -0.39 0.36
N LEU A 182 2.17 -1.04 -0.26
CA LEU A 182 2.02 -1.56 -1.62
C LEU A 182 0.89 -2.58 -1.70
N PHE A 183 0.77 -3.44 -0.68
CA PHE A 183 -0.32 -4.41 -0.57
C PHE A 183 -1.68 -3.71 -0.40
N ASN A 184 -1.84 -2.81 0.56
CA ASN A 184 -3.14 -2.17 0.86
C ASN A 184 -3.54 -1.06 -0.13
N SER A 185 -2.57 -0.40 -0.77
CA SER A 185 -2.83 0.57 -1.85
C SER A 185 -3.31 -0.11 -3.12
N SER A 186 -2.97 -1.40 -3.32
CA SER A 186 -3.52 -2.18 -4.43
C SER A 186 -5.04 -2.31 -4.35
N ASP A 187 -5.61 -2.38 -3.14
CA ASP A 187 -7.06 -2.35 -2.92
C ASP A 187 -7.66 -0.95 -3.07
N ILE A 188 -6.88 0.12 -2.86
CA ILE A 188 -7.31 1.50 -3.15
C ILE A 188 -7.38 1.74 -4.66
N LEU A 189 -6.41 1.21 -5.42
CA LEU A 189 -6.46 1.20 -6.88
C LEU A 189 -7.70 0.44 -7.38
N LYS A 190 -8.06 -0.71 -6.79
CA LYS A 190 -9.29 -1.46 -7.13
C LYS A 190 -10.57 -0.64 -6.94
N ILE A 191 -10.64 0.25 -5.95
CA ILE A 191 -11.82 1.11 -5.70
C ILE A 191 -11.90 2.26 -6.71
N LYS A 192 -10.77 2.82 -7.17
CA LYS A 192 -10.76 3.80 -8.28
C LYS A 192 -11.12 3.20 -9.64
N TYR A 193 -10.92 1.89 -9.85
CA TYR A 193 -11.35 1.19 -11.07
C TYR A 193 -12.88 0.94 -11.16
N HIS A 194 -13.70 1.40 -10.21
CA HIS A 194 -15.15 1.43 -10.37
C HIS A 194 -15.66 2.47 -11.40
N PHE A 195 -14.76 3.21 -12.06
CA PHE A 195 -15.08 4.04 -13.22
C PHE A 195 -14.74 3.31 -14.53
N ILE A 196 -15.77 2.81 -15.20
CA ILE A 196 -16.18 3.09 -16.60
C ILE A 196 -17.26 2.05 -16.96
N GLY A 197 -18.46 2.28 -16.43
CA GLY A 197 -19.69 1.64 -16.87
C GLY A 197 -20.35 2.42 -18.00
N ASN A 198 -19.57 2.95 -18.96
CA ASN A 198 -20.12 3.64 -20.11
C ASN A 198 -19.90 2.78 -21.35
N ASN A 199 -20.97 2.11 -21.82
CA ASN A 199 -20.97 1.28 -23.02
C ASN A 199 -20.37 2.03 -24.23
N GLN A 200 -20.49 3.36 -24.27
CA GLN A 200 -19.89 4.20 -25.30
C GLN A 200 -18.35 4.23 -25.25
N LEU A 201 -17.73 4.27 -24.06
CA LEU A 201 -16.28 4.21 -23.92
C LEU A 201 -15.74 2.81 -24.24
N GLN A 202 -16.48 1.76 -23.87
CA GLN A 202 -16.14 0.39 -24.24
C GLN A 202 -16.20 0.17 -25.75
N ASN A 203 -17.25 0.69 -26.41
CA ASN A 203 -17.38 0.66 -27.87
C ASN A 203 -16.22 1.39 -28.56
N THR A 204 -15.85 2.58 -28.06
CA THR A 204 -14.73 3.35 -28.60
C THR A 204 -13.40 2.62 -28.41
N PHE A 205 -13.17 2.00 -27.24
CA PHE A 205 -11.96 1.23 -26.96
C PHE A 205 -11.85 -0.01 -27.86
N ILE A 206 -12.93 -0.79 -28.03
CA ILE A 206 -12.93 -1.97 -28.90
C ILE A 206 -12.72 -1.57 -30.35
N LYS A 207 -13.36 -0.48 -30.81
CA LYS A 207 -13.14 0.05 -32.15
C LYS A 207 -11.66 0.44 -32.34
N LEU A 208 -11.10 1.20 -31.41
CA LEU A 208 -9.69 1.62 -31.45
C LEU A 208 -8.73 0.41 -31.44
N LEU A 209 -9.04 -0.62 -30.66
CA LEU A 209 -8.25 -1.86 -30.61
C LEU A 209 -8.34 -2.66 -31.92
N ARG A 210 -9.52 -2.74 -32.55
CA ARG A 210 -9.68 -3.37 -33.88
C ARG A 210 -8.90 -2.62 -34.95
N ASP A 211 -8.96 -1.29 -34.91
CA ASP A 211 -8.33 -0.41 -35.90
C ASP A 211 -6.79 -0.38 -35.74
N ASN A 212 -6.26 -0.73 -34.56
CA ASN A 212 -4.83 -0.66 -34.22
C ASN A 212 -4.29 -1.97 -33.61
N LEU A 213 -4.85 -3.11 -34.01
CA LEU A 213 -4.61 -4.39 -33.35
C LEU A 213 -3.12 -4.75 -33.28
N ASP A 214 -2.42 -4.66 -34.40
CA ASP A 214 -0.98 -4.99 -34.48
C ASP A 214 -0.09 -4.01 -33.73
N GLN A 215 -0.57 -2.80 -33.43
CA GLN A 215 0.18 -1.82 -32.65
C GLN A 215 0.07 -2.12 -31.16
N LEU A 216 -1.13 -2.45 -30.68
CA LEU A 216 -1.47 -2.61 -29.27
C LEU A 216 -1.34 -4.07 -28.77
N THR A 217 -1.25 -5.04 -29.69
CA THR A 217 -1.24 -6.46 -29.37
C THR A 217 -0.20 -7.21 -30.20
N GLU A 218 0.19 -8.39 -29.75
CA GLU A 218 1.01 -9.35 -30.48
C GLU A 218 0.19 -10.62 -30.75
N GLU A 219 0.25 -11.15 -31.97
CA GLU A 219 -0.40 -12.42 -32.29
C GLU A 219 0.30 -13.56 -31.52
N ILE A 220 -0.49 -14.46 -30.92
CA ILE A 220 0.00 -15.63 -30.20
C ILE A 220 -0.52 -16.90 -30.86
N SER A 221 0.33 -17.93 -30.95
CA SER A 221 -0.09 -19.20 -31.55
C SER A 221 -1.07 -19.94 -30.64
N PRO A 222 -1.90 -20.85 -31.17
CA PRO A 222 -2.73 -21.74 -30.35
C PRO A 222 -1.90 -22.56 -29.34
N THR A 223 -0.67 -22.89 -29.69
CA THR A 223 0.28 -23.58 -28.81
C THR A 223 0.70 -22.69 -27.64
N ASP A 224 0.99 -21.41 -27.88
CA ASP A 224 1.33 -20.44 -26.83
C ASP A 224 0.13 -20.15 -25.92
N LEU A 225 -1.07 -20.03 -26.51
CA LEU A 225 -2.29 -19.85 -25.74
C LEU A 225 -2.55 -21.04 -24.80
N ASN A 226 -2.29 -22.26 -25.28
CA ASN A 226 -2.43 -23.46 -24.47
C ASN A 226 -1.32 -23.60 -23.43
N SER A 227 -0.09 -23.19 -23.71
CA SER A 227 1.02 -23.29 -22.74
C SER A 227 0.86 -22.31 -21.56
N VAL A 228 0.26 -21.14 -21.79
CA VAL A 228 0.07 -20.15 -20.72
C VAL A 228 -1.12 -20.50 -19.81
N TYR A 229 -2.18 -21.11 -20.35
CA TYR A 229 -3.46 -21.20 -19.63
C TYR A 229 -4.07 -22.60 -19.50
N LYS A 230 -3.46 -23.65 -20.08
CA LYS A 230 -3.92 -25.04 -19.92
C LYS A 230 -3.24 -25.67 -18.70
N TYR A 231 -3.93 -25.66 -17.57
CA TYR A 231 -3.58 -26.45 -16.39
C TYR A 231 -4.26 -27.83 -16.51
N GLU A 232 -3.57 -28.92 -16.16
CA GLU A 232 -4.06 -30.30 -16.37
C GLU A 232 -5.44 -30.53 -15.74
N ASP A 233 -5.67 -29.97 -14.55
CA ASP A 233 -6.91 -30.16 -13.79
C ASP A 233 -8.08 -29.25 -14.21
N ASN A 234 -7.85 -28.26 -15.08
CA ASN A 234 -8.85 -27.23 -15.38
C ASN A 234 -8.86 -26.84 -16.86
N GLN A 235 -8.98 -27.82 -17.75
CA GLN A 235 -8.96 -27.55 -19.18
C GLN A 235 -10.09 -26.58 -19.56
N ASN A 236 -9.72 -25.43 -20.14
CA ASN A 236 -10.60 -24.41 -20.73
C ASN A 236 -11.17 -23.31 -19.81
N TRP A 237 -10.77 -23.19 -18.54
CA TRP A 237 -11.24 -22.08 -17.69
C TRP A 237 -11.02 -20.69 -18.35
N TYR A 238 -9.87 -20.51 -18.99
CA TYR A 238 -9.49 -19.27 -19.65
C TYR A 238 -10.34 -18.97 -20.90
N LYS A 239 -10.87 -19.98 -21.61
CA LYS A 239 -11.70 -19.75 -22.79
C LYS A 239 -13.02 -19.06 -22.46
N LYS A 240 -13.58 -19.36 -21.28
CA LYS A 240 -14.85 -18.78 -20.82
C LYS A 240 -14.66 -17.43 -20.14
N TYR A 241 -13.54 -17.24 -19.46
CA TYR A 241 -13.36 -16.12 -18.54
C TYR A 241 -12.21 -15.19 -18.88
N TYR A 242 -11.46 -15.44 -19.95
CA TYR A 242 -10.17 -14.77 -20.22
C TYR A 242 -9.96 -14.30 -21.66
N ILE A 243 -10.71 -14.85 -22.62
CA ILE A 243 -10.63 -14.48 -24.04
C ILE A 243 -11.74 -13.47 -24.34
N ILE A 244 -11.34 -12.28 -24.80
CA ILE A 244 -12.23 -11.23 -25.26
C ILE A 244 -12.39 -11.38 -26.77
N SER A 245 -13.56 -11.78 -27.25
CA SER A 245 -13.79 -11.85 -28.70
C SER A 245 -14.02 -10.45 -29.26
N LEU A 246 -13.12 -9.96 -30.11
CA LEU A 246 -13.32 -8.71 -30.84
C LEU A 246 -14.29 -8.89 -32.01
N ASP A 247 -14.77 -10.10 -32.32
CA ASP A 247 -15.73 -10.34 -33.40
C ASP A 247 -17.20 -10.14 -32.96
N LEU A 248 -17.48 -10.20 -31.64
CA LEU A 248 -18.83 -10.05 -31.10
C LEU A 248 -19.22 -8.58 -30.90
N GLU A 249 -20.52 -8.27 -30.95
CA GLU A 249 -21.02 -6.96 -30.53
C GLU A 249 -20.87 -6.77 -29.02
N VAL A 250 -20.57 -5.54 -28.59
CA VAL A 250 -20.22 -5.22 -27.19
C VAL A 250 -21.35 -5.54 -26.21
N LYS A 251 -22.61 -5.47 -26.67
CA LYS A 251 -23.80 -5.83 -25.86
C LYS A 251 -23.86 -7.32 -25.49
N GLU A 252 -23.19 -8.18 -26.25
CA GLU A 252 -23.14 -9.63 -26.01
C GLU A 252 -21.92 -10.04 -25.17
N GLN A 253 -20.99 -9.12 -24.95
CA GLN A 253 -19.80 -9.34 -24.15
C GLN A 253 -20.04 -8.80 -22.76
N VAL A 254 -20.29 -9.70 -21.80
CA VAL A 254 -20.11 -9.33 -20.39
C VAL A 254 -18.61 -9.17 -20.17
N PHE A 255 -18.08 -7.97 -20.46
CA PHE A 255 -16.74 -7.55 -20.06
C PHE A 255 -16.70 -7.58 -18.53
N GLN A 256 -16.38 -8.74 -17.96
CA GLN A 256 -16.17 -8.86 -16.54
C GLN A 256 -14.80 -8.27 -16.21
N TYR A 257 -14.69 -6.93 -16.27
CA TYR A 257 -13.62 -6.17 -15.60
C TYR A 257 -13.55 -6.50 -14.10
N LYS A 258 -14.60 -7.12 -13.56
CA LYS A 258 -14.70 -7.64 -12.20
C LYS A 258 -13.98 -8.96 -11.97
N ASN A 259 -13.51 -9.65 -13.01
CA ASN A 259 -12.73 -10.86 -12.79
C ASN A 259 -11.33 -10.42 -12.28
N PRO A 260 -11.00 -10.70 -10.99
CA PRO A 260 -9.78 -10.22 -10.35
C PRO A 260 -8.51 -10.79 -11.01
N TYR A 261 -8.65 -11.87 -11.78
CA TYR A 261 -7.57 -12.48 -12.54
C TYR A 261 -7.10 -11.60 -13.72
N TYR A 262 -7.96 -10.72 -14.27
CA TYR A 262 -7.60 -9.79 -15.36
C TYR A 262 -6.83 -8.55 -14.91
N LEU A 263 -6.87 -8.23 -13.61
CA LEU A 263 -6.30 -6.98 -13.11
C LEU A 263 -4.77 -6.93 -13.29
N TYR A 264 -4.16 -8.10 -13.42
CA TYR A 264 -2.71 -8.27 -13.29
C TYR A 264 -2.10 -9.10 -14.41
N THR A 265 -2.77 -9.27 -15.55
CA THR A 265 -2.26 -10.14 -16.63
C THR A 265 -2.60 -9.54 -17.99
N PRO A 266 -1.77 -9.77 -19.03
CA PRO A 266 -2.10 -9.37 -20.39
C PRO A 266 -3.47 -9.90 -20.80
N ARG A 267 -4.30 -9.05 -21.39
CA ARG A 267 -5.57 -9.50 -21.97
C ARG A 267 -5.34 -10.31 -23.23
N ILE A 268 -6.15 -11.35 -23.41
CA ILE A 268 -6.19 -12.11 -24.65
C ILE A 268 -7.41 -11.69 -25.44
N TYR A 269 -7.20 -11.36 -26.70
CA TYR A 269 -8.21 -10.98 -27.66
C TYR A 269 -8.31 -12.06 -28.74
N GLN A 270 -9.52 -12.44 -29.12
CA GLN A 270 -9.77 -13.26 -30.29
C GLN A 270 -10.36 -12.39 -31.39
N TYR A 271 -9.73 -12.35 -32.56
CA TYR A 271 -10.23 -11.58 -33.69
C TYR A 271 -10.03 -12.37 -34.98
N ARG A 272 -11.12 -12.56 -35.74
CA ARG A 272 -11.15 -13.32 -37.00
C ARG A 272 -10.51 -14.71 -36.88
N GLY A 273 -10.79 -15.39 -35.77
CA GLY A 273 -10.26 -16.74 -35.49
C GLY A 273 -8.80 -16.81 -35.05
N ARG A 274 -8.11 -15.67 -34.88
CA ARG A 274 -6.74 -15.59 -34.36
C ARG A 274 -6.73 -15.06 -32.94
N PHE A 275 -5.65 -15.31 -32.21
CA PHE A 275 -5.47 -14.88 -30.83
C PHE A 275 -4.36 -13.84 -30.73
N TYR A 276 -4.62 -12.81 -29.94
CA TYR A 276 -3.73 -11.70 -29.72
C TYR A 276 -3.58 -11.46 -28.23
N ARG A 277 -2.36 -11.17 -27.80
CA ARG A 277 -2.06 -10.77 -26.43
C ARG A 277 -1.79 -9.28 -26.38
N GLU A 278 -2.36 -8.59 -25.39
CA GLU A 278 -2.03 -7.19 -25.11
C GLU A 278 -0.51 -7.02 -24.96
N LYS A 279 0.08 -6.11 -25.73
CA LYS A 279 1.50 -5.80 -25.56
C LYS A 279 1.69 -5.12 -24.23
N LEU A 280 2.54 -5.71 -23.42
CA LEU A 280 3.09 -5.09 -22.21
C LEU A 280 4.36 -4.29 -22.54
N TYR A 281 4.53 -3.77 -23.76
CA TYR A 281 5.73 -3.05 -24.17
C TYR A 281 5.41 -2.02 -25.27
N GLY A 282 5.96 -0.81 -25.13
CA GLY A 282 5.73 0.36 -25.98
C GLY A 282 6.52 1.57 -25.48
N ASN A 283 6.54 2.68 -26.25
CA ASN A 283 7.09 3.96 -25.79
C ASN A 283 6.17 4.54 -24.71
N TYR A 284 6.36 4.03 -23.51
CA TYR A 284 5.63 4.40 -22.32
C TYR A 284 6.30 5.62 -21.70
N SER A 285 5.51 6.62 -21.32
CA SER A 285 6.02 7.72 -20.51
C SER A 285 6.57 7.16 -19.17
N LEU A 286 7.41 7.92 -18.47
CA LEU A 286 7.99 7.51 -17.17
C LEU A 286 6.93 6.98 -16.16
N VAL A 287 5.70 7.50 -16.21
CA VAL A 287 4.55 7.09 -15.38
C VAL A 287 3.98 5.73 -15.80
N ASP A 288 4.03 5.44 -17.10
CA ASP A 288 3.54 4.19 -17.68
C ASP A 288 4.51 3.03 -17.39
N SER A 289 5.82 3.28 -17.29
CA SER A 289 6.84 2.27 -16.98
C SER A 289 6.73 1.71 -15.56
N ALA A 290 6.42 2.55 -14.57
CA ALA A 290 6.17 2.10 -13.19
C ALA A 290 4.86 1.30 -13.08
N THR A 291 3.84 1.71 -13.82
CA THR A 291 2.54 1.01 -13.91
C THR A 291 2.69 -0.35 -14.58
N LEU A 292 3.47 -0.40 -15.66
CA LEU A 292 3.79 -1.61 -16.39
C LEU A 292 4.55 -2.60 -15.51
N LEU A 293 5.60 -2.14 -14.84
CA LEU A 293 6.40 -2.97 -13.95
C LEU A 293 5.58 -3.49 -12.76
N THR A 294 4.72 -2.64 -12.19
CA THR A 294 3.77 -3.05 -11.15
C THR A 294 2.82 -4.12 -11.65
N LYS A 295 2.31 -4.00 -12.88
CA LYS A 295 1.50 -5.06 -13.51
C LYS A 295 2.32 -6.34 -13.65
N MET A 296 3.55 -6.26 -14.15
CA MET A 296 4.44 -7.39 -14.36
C MET A 296 4.73 -8.16 -13.06
N ILE A 297 5.09 -7.47 -11.97
CA ILE A 297 5.37 -8.08 -10.66
C ILE A 297 4.13 -8.81 -10.13
N LYS A 298 2.95 -8.20 -10.27
CA LYS A 298 1.70 -8.82 -9.82
C LYS A 298 1.28 -9.99 -10.69
N THR A 299 1.58 -9.95 -12.00
CA THR A 299 1.44 -11.11 -12.90
C THR A 299 2.27 -12.28 -12.39
N LEU A 300 3.52 -12.01 -12.05
CA LEU A 300 4.50 -13.02 -11.60
C LEU A 300 4.10 -13.65 -10.27
N GLN A 301 3.75 -12.83 -9.28
CA GLN A 301 3.22 -13.29 -7.99
C GLN A 301 1.95 -14.15 -8.17
N HIS A 302 1.08 -13.76 -9.10
CA HIS A 302 -0.15 -14.48 -9.35
C HIS A 302 0.08 -15.85 -10.00
N LEU A 303 0.94 -15.90 -11.03
CA LEU A 303 1.31 -17.16 -11.68
C LEU A 303 1.97 -18.12 -10.69
N PHE A 304 2.82 -17.60 -9.80
CA PHE A 304 3.42 -18.39 -8.73
C PHE A 304 2.37 -19.04 -7.80
N VAL A 305 1.35 -18.29 -7.38
CA VAL A 305 0.23 -18.83 -6.57
C VAL A 305 -0.55 -19.92 -7.30
N LEU A 306 -0.60 -19.87 -8.64
CA LEU A 306 -1.23 -20.90 -9.48
C LEU A 306 -0.32 -22.12 -9.75
N GLY A 307 0.85 -22.20 -9.14
CA GLY A 307 1.80 -23.28 -9.41
C GLY A 307 2.48 -23.16 -10.77
N LEU A 308 2.58 -21.95 -11.33
CA LEU A 308 3.18 -21.67 -12.63
C LEU A 308 4.42 -20.80 -12.46
N GLU A 309 5.53 -21.26 -13.04
CA GLU A 309 6.75 -20.52 -13.21
C GLU A 309 6.69 -19.67 -14.49
N ALA A 310 7.22 -18.47 -14.44
CA ALA A 310 7.29 -17.55 -15.57
C ALA A 310 8.74 -17.12 -15.78
N ASP A 311 9.29 -17.42 -16.95
CA ASP A 311 10.62 -16.98 -17.36
C ASP A 311 10.56 -15.52 -17.81
N VAL A 312 11.05 -14.62 -16.95
CA VAL A 312 11.22 -13.20 -17.26
C VAL A 312 12.66 -12.97 -17.69
N ALA A 313 12.89 -12.99 -19.00
CA ALA A 313 14.21 -12.75 -19.53
C ALA A 313 14.58 -11.26 -19.44
N SER A 314 15.21 -10.86 -18.33
CA SER A 314 15.96 -9.58 -18.25
C SER A 314 17.33 -9.67 -18.94
N ALA A 315 17.76 -10.88 -19.31
CA ALA A 315 19.08 -11.22 -19.84
C ALA A 315 19.28 -10.87 -21.33
N LYS A 316 18.21 -10.49 -22.03
CA LYS A 316 18.30 -9.88 -23.37
C LYS A 316 17.54 -8.57 -23.37
N LEU A 317 18.08 -7.58 -22.68
CA LEU A 317 17.89 -6.19 -23.08
C LEU A 317 18.45 -6.07 -24.50
N ILE A 318 17.60 -6.29 -25.51
CA ILE A 318 17.99 -6.03 -26.89
C ILE A 318 17.95 -4.51 -27.03
N LYS A 319 19.12 -3.90 -27.10
CA LYS A 319 19.27 -2.50 -27.47
C LYS A 319 18.97 -2.37 -28.97
N GLU A 320 17.70 -2.19 -29.30
CA GLU A 320 17.26 -1.77 -30.64
C GLU A 320 17.13 -0.25 -30.61
N GLY A 321 18.22 0.47 -30.92
CA GLY A 321 18.27 1.93 -30.84
C GLY A 321 18.66 2.46 -29.46
N ARG A 322 18.04 3.57 -29.00
CA ARG A 322 18.34 4.18 -27.68
C ARG A 322 17.57 3.52 -26.51
N ASP A 323 16.62 2.64 -26.79
CA ASP A 323 15.69 2.15 -25.77
C ASP A 323 15.96 0.71 -25.33
N LEU A 324 15.70 0.45 -24.04
CA LEU A 324 15.81 -0.85 -23.38
C LEU A 324 14.44 -1.57 -23.39
N LYS A 325 14.37 -2.76 -23.99
CA LYS A 325 13.12 -3.56 -24.07
C LYS A 325 13.19 -4.83 -23.20
N LEU A 326 12.13 -5.10 -22.44
CA LEU A 326 11.91 -6.34 -21.68
C LEU A 326 10.87 -7.23 -22.39
N ARG A 327 11.05 -8.55 -22.37
CA ARG A 327 10.12 -9.53 -22.96
C ARG A 327 9.87 -10.72 -22.03
N TYR A 328 8.63 -11.19 -21.99
CA TYR A 328 8.27 -12.49 -21.43
C TYR A 328 8.64 -13.59 -22.41
N GLN A 329 9.36 -14.63 -21.97
CA GLN A 329 9.83 -15.66 -22.88
C GLN A 329 9.02 -16.96 -22.79
N ARG A 330 8.78 -17.52 -21.60
CA ARG A 330 8.09 -18.82 -21.44
C ARG A 330 7.39 -18.95 -20.08
N PHE A 331 6.44 -19.87 -20.00
CA PHE A 331 5.78 -20.30 -18.76
C PHE A 331 5.92 -21.82 -18.62
N TRP A 332 6.13 -22.30 -17.40
CA TRP A 332 6.32 -23.72 -17.08
C TRP A 332 5.55 -24.10 -15.80
N PRO A 333 5.02 -25.33 -15.65
CA PRO A 333 4.46 -25.77 -14.38
C PRO A 333 5.55 -25.92 -13.30
N LEU A 334 5.26 -25.52 -12.05
CA LEU A 334 6.15 -25.74 -10.92
C LEU A 334 6.14 -27.21 -10.52
N THR A 335 7.15 -27.96 -10.95
CA THR A 335 7.30 -29.39 -10.63
C THR A 335 8.21 -29.64 -9.43
N ASN A 336 8.86 -28.62 -8.87
CA ASN A 336 9.83 -28.76 -7.77
C ASN A 336 9.62 -27.70 -6.66
N PRO A 337 9.36 -28.11 -5.40
CA PRO A 337 9.07 -27.20 -4.29
C PRO A 337 10.26 -26.31 -3.85
N ASN A 338 11.51 -26.66 -4.19
CA ASN A 338 12.69 -25.82 -3.92
C ASN A 338 12.78 -24.59 -4.84
N ILE A 339 11.91 -24.50 -5.86
CA ILE A 339 11.89 -23.36 -6.80
C ILE A 339 11.40 -22.07 -6.12
N ASN A 340 10.64 -22.14 -5.02
CA ASN A 340 10.13 -20.93 -4.33
C ASN A 340 11.28 -20.00 -3.88
N GLU A 341 12.34 -20.56 -3.31
CA GLU A 341 13.50 -19.78 -2.85
C GLU A 341 14.32 -19.23 -4.01
N ILE A 342 14.48 -20.02 -5.08
CA ILE A 342 15.16 -19.59 -6.32
C ILE A 342 14.36 -18.47 -6.98
N TYR A 343 13.04 -18.60 -7.08
CA TYR A 343 12.14 -17.64 -7.70
C TYR A 343 12.11 -16.31 -6.94
N GLN A 344 12.00 -16.35 -5.62
CA GLN A 344 12.11 -15.16 -4.77
C GLN A 344 13.47 -14.49 -4.91
N ARG A 345 14.56 -15.26 -4.98
CA ARG A 345 15.91 -14.76 -5.20
C ARG A 345 16.08 -14.11 -6.58
N GLU A 346 15.52 -14.70 -7.64
CA GLU A 346 15.58 -14.11 -8.99
C GLU A 346 14.70 -12.86 -9.11
N LEU A 347 13.53 -12.81 -8.45
CA LEU A 347 12.72 -11.60 -8.29
C LEU A 347 13.50 -10.50 -7.56
N ALA A 348 14.17 -10.83 -6.46
CA ALA A 348 15.03 -9.91 -5.71
C ALA A 348 16.17 -9.35 -6.56
N LYS A 349 16.82 -10.19 -7.40
CA LYS A 349 17.82 -9.71 -8.37
C LYS A 349 17.22 -8.78 -9.42
N LEU A 350 15.98 -9.02 -9.85
CA LEU A 350 15.27 -8.17 -10.79
C LEU A 350 15.00 -6.78 -10.18
N PHE A 351 14.58 -6.74 -8.91
CA PHE A 351 14.41 -5.51 -8.14
C PHE A 351 15.73 -4.74 -7.94
N LEU A 352 16.80 -5.44 -7.58
CA LEU A 352 18.11 -4.82 -7.42
C LEU A 352 18.64 -4.23 -8.74
N LYS A 353 18.47 -4.96 -9.86
CA LYS A 353 18.84 -4.47 -11.20
C LYS A 353 18.01 -3.25 -11.62
N GLN A 354 16.74 -3.19 -11.20
CA GLN A 354 15.88 -2.03 -11.40
C GLN A 354 16.40 -0.81 -10.64
N GLU A 355 16.73 -0.94 -9.36
CA GLU A 355 17.30 0.17 -8.56
C GLU A 355 18.58 0.69 -9.19
N LEU A 356 19.52 -0.20 -9.55
CA LEU A 356 20.77 0.19 -10.21
C LEU A 356 20.54 0.86 -11.56
N THR A 357 19.56 0.41 -12.33
CA THR A 357 19.22 1.03 -13.63
C THR A 357 18.59 2.41 -13.43
N LEU A 358 17.70 2.57 -12.45
CA LEU A 358 17.11 3.87 -12.10
C LEU A 358 18.14 4.86 -11.56
N ASP A 359 19.10 4.39 -10.76
CA ASP A 359 20.15 5.23 -10.21
C ASP A 359 21.19 5.64 -11.27
N ASN A 360 21.57 4.73 -12.17
CA ASN A 360 22.42 5.09 -13.32
C ASN A 360 21.75 6.11 -14.24
N LEU A 361 20.44 5.97 -14.50
CA LEU A 361 19.68 6.92 -15.32
C LEU A 361 19.46 8.27 -14.62
N ARG A 362 19.36 8.29 -13.28
CA ARG A 362 19.36 9.53 -12.49
C ARG A 362 20.71 10.24 -12.59
N MET A 363 21.82 9.51 -12.55
CA MET A 363 23.16 10.06 -12.66
C MET A 363 23.44 10.61 -14.07
N GLU A 364 22.94 9.96 -15.12
CA GLU A 364 23.06 10.44 -16.51
C GLU A 364 22.20 11.69 -16.78
N GLY A 365 21.07 11.85 -16.09
CA GLY A 365 20.18 13.03 -16.20
C GLY A 365 20.62 14.27 -15.39
N VAL A 366 21.76 14.23 -14.68
CA VAL A 366 22.28 15.39 -13.91
C VAL A 366 23.25 16.26 -14.75
N HIS A 367 23.47 15.91 -16.02
CA HIS A 367 24.38 16.64 -16.92
C HIS A 367 23.74 17.29 -18.15
N GLU A 368 22.41 17.50 -18.16
CA GLU A 368 21.75 18.36 -19.16
C GLU A 368 21.31 19.72 -18.58
#